data_AF-A0A485L4H1-F1
#
_entry.id   AF-A0A485L4H1-F1
#
_cell.length_a   1.000
_cell.length_b   1.000
_cell.length_c   1.000
_cell.angle_alpha   90.00
_cell.angle_beta   90.00
_cell.angle_gamma   90.00
#
_symmetry.space_group_name_H-M   'P 1'
#
loop_
_entity.id
_entity.type
_entity.pdbx_description
1 polymer ?
#
loop_
_entity_poly.entity_id
_entity_poly.type
_entity_poly.pdbx_seq_one_letter_code
_entity_poly.pdbx_strand_id
1 'polypeptide(L)'
;MKKTDVNDYSRFNDIVDSDEEKEKAKDPCRNCSKGGAKLKCSVCKKAAYCDRKCQTSDWSFHRRTCKKPEEKKKENERPKRPEESSSNGGTGSSSSSTSNGEKKSSKPIAPRTEIVKEDEDIENARGYKNGMPYFHREQSEHEKSLIGDIAPKKIEVAPPVPSVDHDGSAWNHAGTFEQRDLTKWSQDRLKELLANLEFASHSFTIRAGEVKDMTGDASICVVRGKKRFLFDFGFKLEWEAVGKGYKGKVHFHDISNDGDYEIECKYEKRPANALEAAELREAVAVQTSGVQKLVLDRVAQYVQEYQAL
;
A
#
# COMPACT_ATOMS: atom_id res chain seq x y z
N MET A 1 2.78 -46.10 -12.47
CA MET A 1 2.42 -44.69 -12.24
C MET A 1 1.90 -44.57 -10.81
N LYS A 2 2.64 -43.91 -9.90
CA LYS A 2 2.20 -43.74 -8.51
C LYS A 2 1.15 -42.61 -8.48
N LYS A 3 -0.06 -42.92 -8.00
CA LYS A 3 -1.11 -41.93 -7.74
C LYS A 3 -0.65 -41.05 -6.58
N THR A 4 -0.35 -39.79 -6.85
CA THR A 4 -0.16 -38.78 -5.81
C THR A 4 -1.53 -38.37 -5.31
N ASP A 5 -1.71 -38.45 -3.99
CA ASP A 5 -2.94 -38.04 -3.29
C ASP A 5 -3.16 -36.53 -3.48
N VAL A 6 -4.43 -36.13 -3.61
CA VAL A 6 -4.84 -34.72 -3.77
C VAL A 6 -4.45 -33.90 -2.53
N ASN A 7 -4.24 -34.57 -1.39
CA ASN A 7 -3.83 -33.95 -0.13
C ASN A 7 -2.33 -34.16 0.21
N ASP A 8 -1.46 -34.46 -0.76
CA ASP A 8 -0.02 -34.58 -0.52
C ASP A 8 0.65 -33.18 -0.43
N TYR A 9 0.65 -32.62 0.77
CA TYR A 9 1.30 -31.35 1.09
C TYR A 9 2.82 -31.44 1.28
N SER A 10 3.44 -32.60 1.01
CA SER A 10 4.90 -32.77 1.12
C SER A 10 5.69 -31.83 0.19
N ARG A 11 5.04 -31.31 -0.86
CA ARG A 11 5.58 -30.26 -1.75
C ARG A 11 5.79 -28.90 -1.05
N PHE A 12 5.09 -28.66 0.06
CA PHE A 12 5.13 -27.39 0.80
C PHE A 12 6.05 -27.44 2.03
N ASN A 13 6.57 -28.63 2.40
CA ASN A 13 7.50 -28.78 3.53
C ASN A 13 8.86 -28.10 3.29
N ASP A 14 9.21 -27.82 2.02
CA ASP A 14 10.43 -27.08 1.66
C ASP A 14 10.21 -25.56 1.56
N ILE A 15 8.99 -25.06 1.82
CA ILE A 15 8.71 -23.62 1.89
C ILE A 15 8.95 -23.14 3.31
N VAL A 16 10.23 -23.08 3.66
CA VAL A 16 10.69 -22.30 4.81
C VAL A 16 10.84 -20.86 4.31
N ASP A 17 10.10 -19.95 4.93
CA ASP A 17 10.13 -18.51 4.68
C ASP A 17 11.44 -17.94 5.28
N SER A 18 12.56 -18.24 4.62
CA SER A 18 13.89 -17.74 4.98
C SER A 18 14.18 -16.52 4.13
N ASP A 19 14.05 -15.36 4.75
CA ASP A 19 14.53 -14.04 4.33
C ASP A 19 16.07 -14.03 4.35
N GLU A 20 16.68 -14.98 3.66
CA GLU A 20 18.10 -15.03 3.35
C GLU A 20 18.24 -14.70 1.88
N GLU A 21 18.92 -13.59 1.58
CA GLU A 21 19.40 -13.28 0.25
C GLU A 21 20.20 -14.46 -0.29
N LYS A 22 19.53 -15.34 -1.03
CA LYS A 22 20.17 -16.40 -1.80
C LYS A 22 20.89 -15.69 -2.93
N GLU A 23 22.15 -15.30 -2.69
CA GLU A 23 23.10 -14.95 -3.74
C GLU A 23 23.03 -16.04 -4.80
N LYS A 24 22.26 -15.80 -5.87
CA LYS A 24 22.23 -16.67 -7.03
C LYS A 24 23.63 -16.61 -7.62
N ALA A 25 24.43 -17.63 -7.32
CA ALA A 25 25.71 -17.88 -7.96
C ALA A 25 25.55 -17.63 -9.46
N LYS A 26 26.19 -16.58 -9.97
CA LYS A 26 26.05 -16.16 -11.36
C LYS A 26 26.57 -17.31 -12.23
N ASP A 27 25.69 -17.88 -13.06
CA ASP A 27 26.01 -18.99 -13.97
C ASP A 27 27.39 -18.75 -14.66
N PRO A 28 28.29 -19.74 -14.72
CA PRO A 28 29.56 -19.57 -15.42
C PRO A 28 29.32 -19.44 -16.92
N CYS A 29 30.12 -18.61 -17.58
CA CYS A 29 30.05 -18.45 -19.03
C CYS A 29 30.47 -19.72 -19.75
N ARG A 30 29.64 -20.20 -20.70
CA ARG A 30 29.88 -21.44 -21.45
C ARG A 30 31.17 -21.43 -22.28
N ASN A 31 31.60 -20.25 -22.76
CA ASN A 31 32.76 -20.10 -23.63
C ASN A 31 34.07 -19.90 -22.85
N CYS A 32 34.09 -18.97 -21.89
CA CYS A 32 35.31 -18.57 -21.18
C CYS A 32 35.39 -19.10 -19.74
N SER A 33 34.37 -19.81 -19.26
CA SER A 33 34.25 -20.40 -17.92
C SER A 33 34.36 -19.41 -16.75
N LYS A 34 34.41 -18.10 -17.02
CA LYS A 34 34.40 -17.06 -16.00
C LYS A 34 33.01 -16.92 -15.38
N GLY A 35 32.95 -16.73 -14.07
CA GLY A 35 31.72 -16.40 -13.35
C GLY A 35 31.17 -15.05 -13.79
N GLY A 36 29.86 -14.84 -13.58
CA GLY A 36 29.23 -13.56 -13.88
C GLY A 36 28.55 -13.48 -15.25
N ALA A 37 28.02 -14.58 -15.79
CA ALA A 37 27.24 -14.52 -17.02
C ALA A 37 25.98 -13.65 -16.83
N LYS A 38 25.86 -12.62 -17.65
CA LYS A 38 24.72 -11.68 -17.64
C LYS A 38 23.72 -11.97 -18.78
N LEU A 39 24.13 -12.74 -19.78
CA LEU A 39 23.36 -13.00 -20.99
C LEU A 39 23.04 -14.49 -21.12
N LYS A 40 21.86 -14.83 -21.61
CA LYS A 40 21.46 -16.21 -21.96
C LYS A 40 21.17 -16.32 -23.45
N CYS A 41 21.37 -17.50 -24.03
CA CYS A 41 21.03 -17.74 -25.44
C CYS A 41 19.54 -17.47 -25.68
N SER A 42 19.20 -16.61 -26.64
CA SER A 42 17.81 -16.23 -26.94
C SER A 42 16.95 -17.40 -27.45
N VAL A 43 17.57 -18.40 -28.09
CA VAL A 43 16.86 -19.52 -28.71
C VAL A 43 16.55 -20.61 -27.67
N CYS A 44 17.55 -21.09 -26.93
CA CYS A 44 17.38 -22.20 -26.00
C CYS A 44 17.21 -21.78 -24.53
N LYS A 45 17.58 -20.55 -24.17
CA LYS A 45 17.62 -20.00 -22.79
C LYS A 45 18.47 -20.79 -21.78
N LYS A 46 19.20 -21.83 -22.22
CA LYS A 46 20.00 -22.73 -21.37
C LYS A 46 21.47 -22.35 -21.25
N ALA A 47 22.10 -21.87 -22.33
CA ALA A 47 23.50 -21.46 -22.29
C ALA A 47 23.63 -20.00 -21.80
N ALA A 48 24.60 -19.74 -20.90
CA ALA A 48 24.88 -18.44 -20.31
C ALA A 48 26.25 -17.90 -20.76
N TYR A 49 26.36 -16.59 -20.96
CA TYR A 49 27.56 -15.89 -21.44
C TYR A 49 27.81 -14.59 -20.68
N CYS A 50 29.09 -14.22 -20.52
CA CYS A 50 29.46 -12.91 -19.97
C CYS A 50 29.04 -11.78 -20.90
N ASP A 51 29.27 -11.94 -22.20
CA ASP A 51 29.13 -10.91 -23.23
C ASP A 51 28.82 -11.53 -24.61
N ARG A 52 28.44 -10.69 -25.57
CA ARG A 52 28.08 -11.12 -26.93
C ARG A 52 29.25 -11.76 -27.70
N LYS A 53 30.51 -11.38 -27.41
CA LYS A 53 31.67 -12.00 -28.08
C LYS A 53 31.79 -13.48 -27.70
N CYS A 54 31.64 -13.79 -26.40
CA CYS A 54 31.61 -15.18 -25.93
C CYS A 54 30.48 -16.00 -26.55
N GLN A 55 29.30 -15.41 -26.77
CA GLN A 55 28.18 -16.09 -27.42
C GLN A 55 28.48 -16.42 -28.90
N THR A 56 29.10 -15.49 -29.64
CA THR A 56 29.42 -15.68 -31.05
C THR A 56 30.54 -16.71 -31.26
N SER A 57 31.56 -16.72 -30.39
CA SER A 57 32.63 -17.72 -30.45
C SER A 57 32.12 -19.15 -30.17
N ASP A 58 31.27 -19.32 -29.16
CA ASP A 58 30.68 -20.62 -28.82
C ASP A 58 29.60 -21.06 -29.81
N TRP A 59 29.08 -20.17 -30.67
CA TRP A 59 28.03 -20.50 -31.63
C TRP A 59 28.39 -21.67 -32.55
N SER A 60 29.67 -21.86 -32.87
CA SER A 60 30.17 -22.98 -33.68
C SER A 60 29.90 -24.37 -33.08
N PHE A 61 29.87 -24.45 -31.75
CA PHE A 61 29.60 -25.66 -30.98
C PHE A 61 28.18 -25.67 -30.42
N HIS A 62 27.73 -24.56 -29.84
CA HIS A 62 26.41 -24.42 -29.24
C HIS A 62 25.27 -24.63 -30.23
N ARG A 63 25.39 -24.16 -31.49
CA ARG A 63 24.31 -24.31 -32.49
C ARG A 63 23.88 -25.75 -32.73
N ARG A 64 24.77 -26.73 -32.51
CA ARG A 64 24.49 -28.17 -32.68
C ARG A 64 23.60 -28.72 -31.57
N THR A 65 23.61 -28.09 -30.40
CA THR A 65 22.85 -28.50 -29.21
C THR A 65 21.77 -27.49 -28.81
N CYS A 66 21.71 -26.34 -29.46
CA CYS A 66 20.74 -25.28 -29.22
C CYS A 66 19.36 -25.68 -29.75
N LYS A 67 18.48 -26.14 -28.86
CA LYS A 67 17.08 -26.47 -29.16
C LYS A 67 16.14 -25.47 -28.49
N LYS A 68 15.14 -24.98 -29.24
CA LYS A 68 14.09 -24.13 -28.69
C LYS A 68 13.28 -24.96 -27.68
N PRO A 69 13.08 -24.49 -26.43
CA PRO A 69 12.23 -25.21 -25.49
C PRO A 69 10.80 -25.21 -26.02
N GLU A 70 10.14 -26.37 -26.03
CA GLU A 70 8.70 -26.44 -26.28
C GLU A 70 7.96 -25.68 -25.17
N GLU A 71 7.14 -24.72 -25.58
CA GLU A 71 6.25 -24.02 -24.68
C GLU A 71 5.15 -25.00 -24.27
N LYS A 72 5.19 -25.47 -23.01
CA LYS A 72 4.05 -26.17 -22.43
C LYS A 72 2.85 -25.23 -22.51
N LYS A 73 1.90 -25.50 -23.40
CA LYS A 73 0.57 -24.88 -23.40
C LYS A 73 0.03 -24.97 -21.98
N LYS A 74 -0.12 -23.84 -21.32
CA LYS A 74 -0.93 -23.73 -20.10
C LYS A 74 -2.37 -23.99 -20.55
N GLU A 75 -2.88 -25.17 -20.23
CA GLU A 75 -4.30 -25.49 -20.37
C GLU A 75 -5.05 -24.68 -19.31
N ASN A 76 -5.54 -23.52 -19.73
CA ASN A 76 -6.55 -22.72 -19.05
C ASN A 76 -7.35 -22.03 -20.15
N GLU A 77 -8.19 -22.79 -20.86
CA GLU A 77 -9.27 -22.24 -21.67
C GLU A 77 -10.60 -22.47 -20.97
N ARG A 78 -11.13 -21.38 -20.42
CA ARG A 78 -12.54 -21.19 -20.08
C ARG A 78 -13.32 -21.17 -21.41
N PRO A 79 -14.43 -21.90 -21.59
CA PRO A 79 -15.14 -21.91 -22.86
C PRO A 79 -15.76 -20.52 -23.14
N LYS A 80 -15.36 -19.93 -24.28
CA LYS A 80 -16.03 -18.78 -24.90
C LYS A 80 -17.30 -19.25 -25.61
N ARG A 81 -18.38 -18.50 -25.41
CA ARG A 81 -19.67 -18.59 -26.10
C ARG A 81 -19.49 -18.32 -27.62
N PRO A 82 -20.25 -18.97 -28.52
CA PRO A 82 -20.11 -18.72 -29.96
C PRO A 82 -20.71 -17.35 -30.32
N GLU A 83 -19.94 -16.54 -31.06
CA GLU A 83 -20.46 -15.43 -31.86
C GLU A 83 -20.39 -15.85 -33.33
N GLU A 84 -21.53 -15.81 -34.01
CA GLU A 84 -21.62 -15.93 -35.46
C GLU A 84 -21.31 -14.59 -36.12
N SER A 85 -20.41 -14.65 -37.10
CA SER A 85 -20.04 -13.61 -38.04
C SER A 85 -21.09 -13.46 -39.15
N SER A 86 -21.35 -12.23 -39.61
CA SER A 86 -21.01 -11.83 -40.99
C SER A 86 -21.29 -10.36 -41.28
N SER A 87 -20.46 -9.84 -42.17
CA SER A 87 -20.18 -8.45 -42.52
C SER A 87 -20.88 -7.97 -43.81
N ASN A 88 -20.71 -6.66 -44.05
CA ASN A 88 -21.03 -5.79 -45.20
C ASN A 88 -22.38 -5.05 -45.09
N GLY A 89 -22.50 -3.75 -45.38
CA GLY A 89 -21.60 -2.73 -45.92
C GLY A 89 -22.41 -1.75 -46.78
N GLY A 90 -22.23 -0.43 -46.60
CA GLY A 90 -22.61 0.59 -47.59
C GLY A 90 -23.72 1.61 -47.22
N THR A 91 -23.26 2.83 -46.92
CA THR A 91 -23.76 4.16 -47.37
C THR A 91 -25.26 4.48 -47.50
N GLY A 92 -25.67 5.61 -46.89
CA GLY A 92 -26.82 6.40 -47.34
C GLY A 92 -27.34 7.40 -46.29
N SER A 93 -27.13 8.69 -46.56
CA SER A 93 -27.57 9.87 -45.80
C SER A 93 -29.09 9.94 -45.50
N SER A 94 -29.46 10.62 -44.42
CA SER A 94 -30.22 11.91 -44.42
C SER A 94 -31.15 12.07 -43.21
N SER A 95 -31.01 13.25 -42.59
CA SER A 95 -32.05 14.17 -42.11
C SER A 95 -33.02 13.81 -40.98
N SER A 96 -33.02 14.74 -40.00
CA SER A 96 -34.17 15.37 -39.31
C SER A 96 -35.03 14.49 -38.39
N SER A 97 -35.52 14.90 -37.22
CA SER A 97 -35.58 16.19 -36.53
C SER A 97 -36.37 15.94 -35.23
N THR A 98 -36.10 16.74 -34.18
CA THR A 98 -37.06 17.16 -33.12
C THR A 98 -37.65 16.04 -32.22
N SER A 99 -37.89 16.18 -30.92
CA SER A 99 -38.11 17.33 -30.06
C SER A 99 -38.07 16.89 -28.58
N ASN A 100 -37.84 17.87 -27.71
CA ASN A 100 -38.33 18.04 -26.34
C ASN A 100 -38.10 16.95 -25.28
N GLY A 101 -37.36 17.35 -24.24
CA GLY A 101 -38.05 18.04 -23.14
C GLY A 101 -38.33 17.21 -21.89
N GLU A 102 -37.45 17.38 -20.92
CA GLU A 102 -37.75 17.59 -19.49
C GLU A 102 -38.28 16.44 -18.61
N LYS A 103 -37.32 16.01 -17.77
CA LYS A 103 -37.52 15.71 -16.34
C LYS A 103 -38.40 16.76 -15.64
N LYS A 104 -39.28 16.32 -14.76
CA LYS A 104 -39.48 16.95 -13.44
C LYS A 104 -40.16 16.03 -12.44
N SER A 105 -40.04 16.46 -11.19
CA SER A 105 -39.87 15.71 -9.97
C SER A 105 -41.11 15.74 -9.05
N SER A 106 -41.18 14.74 -8.17
CA SER A 106 -41.53 14.79 -6.74
C SER A 106 -42.88 15.41 -6.30
N LYS A 107 -43.70 14.62 -5.57
CA LYS A 107 -43.81 14.63 -4.08
C LYS A 107 -44.85 13.59 -3.57
N PRO A 108 -44.94 13.33 -2.24
CA PRO A 108 -45.09 11.99 -1.66
C PRO A 108 -46.53 11.64 -1.24
N ILE A 109 -46.84 10.34 -1.15
CA ILE A 109 -48.09 9.84 -0.55
C ILE A 109 -47.78 8.68 0.40
N ALA A 110 -48.45 8.72 1.56
CA ALA A 110 -48.39 7.86 2.74
C ALA A 110 -48.52 6.34 2.44
N PRO A 111 -48.11 5.45 3.37
CA PRO A 111 -48.22 4.01 3.16
C PRO A 111 -49.68 3.59 3.20
N ARG A 112 -50.26 3.34 2.03
CA ARG A 112 -51.51 2.59 1.90
C ARG A 112 -51.16 1.12 2.03
N THR A 113 -51.58 0.51 3.13
CA THR A 113 -51.68 -0.95 3.26
C THR A 113 -52.68 -1.45 2.23
N GLU A 114 -52.20 -1.75 1.03
CA GLU A 114 -52.90 -2.61 0.09
C GLU A 114 -52.52 -4.04 0.42
N ILE A 115 -53.45 -4.76 1.03
CA ILE A 115 -53.47 -6.21 1.02
C ILE A 115 -53.61 -6.59 -0.45
N VAL A 116 -52.47 -6.95 -1.06
CA VAL A 116 -52.43 -7.56 -2.39
C VAL A 116 -53.22 -8.85 -2.23
N LYS A 117 -54.41 -8.91 -2.84
CA LYS A 117 -55.11 -10.17 -3.04
C LYS A 117 -54.15 -11.09 -3.78
N GLU A 118 -54.02 -12.29 -3.25
CA GLU A 118 -53.28 -13.38 -3.85
C GLU A 118 -53.83 -13.62 -5.25
N ASP A 119 -53.16 -13.06 -6.27
CA ASP A 119 -53.43 -13.41 -7.65
C ASP A 119 -52.89 -14.84 -7.84
N GLU A 120 -53.81 -15.79 -8.04
CA GLU A 120 -53.58 -17.24 -8.19
C GLU A 120 -52.62 -17.60 -9.36
N ASP A 121 -52.14 -16.61 -10.12
CA ASP A 121 -51.25 -16.79 -11.28
C ASP A 121 -49.74 -16.70 -10.96
N ILE A 122 -49.34 -16.37 -9.72
CA ILE A 122 -47.91 -16.30 -9.33
C ILE A 122 -47.30 -17.68 -9.06
N GLU A 123 -48.11 -18.71 -8.82
CA GLU A 123 -47.62 -20.07 -8.50
C GLU A 123 -46.79 -20.70 -9.62
N ASN A 124 -46.99 -20.27 -10.88
CA ASN A 124 -46.33 -20.83 -12.06
C ASN A 124 -45.38 -19.86 -12.79
N ALA A 125 -45.04 -18.72 -12.18
CA ALA A 125 -44.08 -17.79 -12.77
C ALA A 125 -42.67 -18.43 -12.85
N ARG A 126 -42.01 -18.34 -14.02
CA ARG A 126 -40.64 -18.86 -14.23
C ARG A 126 -39.68 -18.24 -13.20
N GLY A 127 -39.25 -19.06 -12.23
CA GLY A 127 -38.35 -18.63 -11.14
C GLY A 127 -38.97 -18.69 -9.74
N TYR A 128 -40.24 -19.09 -9.64
CA TYR A 128 -40.95 -19.35 -8.38
C TYR A 128 -41.41 -20.81 -8.35
N LYS A 129 -41.27 -21.46 -7.19
CA LYS A 129 -41.87 -22.76 -6.90
C LYS A 129 -42.66 -22.59 -5.61
N ASN A 130 -43.94 -22.94 -5.61
CA ASN A 130 -44.85 -22.76 -4.47
C ASN A 130 -44.95 -21.29 -3.97
N GLY A 131 -44.91 -20.32 -4.90
CA GLY A 131 -45.01 -18.89 -4.53
C GLY A 131 -43.76 -18.30 -3.84
N MET A 132 -42.67 -19.05 -3.70
CA MET A 132 -41.42 -18.56 -3.11
C MET A 132 -40.28 -18.41 -4.15
N PRO A 133 -39.43 -17.36 -4.04
CA PRO A 133 -38.31 -17.14 -4.97
C PRO A 133 -37.33 -18.32 -4.98
N TYR A 134 -36.73 -18.61 -6.14
CA TYR A 134 -35.77 -19.71 -6.38
C TYR A 134 -34.62 -19.90 -5.35
N PHE A 135 -34.35 -18.90 -4.49
CA PHE A 135 -33.37 -18.98 -3.40
C PHE A 135 -33.94 -19.47 -2.05
N HIS A 136 -35.23 -19.76 -1.96
CA HIS A 136 -35.85 -20.34 -0.78
C HIS A 136 -35.81 -21.87 -0.87
N ARG A 137 -34.75 -22.45 -0.33
CA ARG A 137 -34.72 -23.88 -0.04
C ARG A 137 -35.47 -24.11 1.27
N GLU A 138 -36.68 -24.64 1.17
CA GLU A 138 -37.42 -25.13 2.33
C GLU A 138 -36.58 -26.19 3.04
N GLN A 139 -36.25 -25.94 4.30
CA GLN A 139 -35.50 -26.91 5.11
C GLN A 139 -36.44 -28.06 5.48
N SER A 140 -36.00 -29.28 5.20
CA SER A 140 -36.68 -30.51 5.62
C SER A 140 -36.79 -30.59 7.15
N GLU A 141 -37.75 -31.35 7.68
CA GLU A 141 -37.94 -31.52 9.12
C GLU A 141 -36.68 -32.05 9.83
N HIS A 142 -35.90 -32.85 9.11
CA HIS A 142 -34.59 -33.32 9.55
C HIS A 142 -33.55 -32.18 9.61
N GLU A 143 -33.49 -31.30 8.61
CA GLU A 143 -32.61 -30.12 8.63
C GLU A 143 -33.00 -29.13 9.72
N LYS A 144 -34.31 -28.89 9.92
CA LYS A 144 -34.84 -28.06 11.01
C LYS A 144 -34.48 -28.62 12.39
N SER A 145 -34.57 -29.95 12.53
CA SER A 145 -34.17 -30.65 13.76
C SER A 145 -32.66 -30.58 14.00
N LEU A 146 -31.83 -30.57 12.95
CA LEU A 146 -30.37 -30.37 13.07
C LEU A 146 -29.99 -28.92 13.42
N ILE A 147 -30.75 -27.95 12.94
CA ILE A 147 -30.48 -26.52 13.14
C ILE A 147 -30.87 -26.08 14.56
N GLY A 148 -31.91 -26.68 15.15
CA GLY A 148 -32.33 -26.42 16.53
C GLY A 148 -32.72 -24.95 16.79
N ASP A 149 -32.58 -24.49 18.03
CA ASP A 149 -32.82 -23.10 18.42
C ASP A 149 -31.60 -22.21 18.12
N ILE A 150 -31.67 -21.43 17.04
CA ILE A 150 -30.69 -20.39 16.70
C ILE A 150 -30.95 -19.10 17.53
N ALA A 151 -31.69 -19.18 18.63
CA ALA A 151 -31.89 -18.04 19.51
C ALA A 151 -30.54 -17.67 20.15
N PRO A 152 -30.04 -16.43 19.98
CA PRO A 152 -28.77 -16.02 20.55
C PRO A 152 -28.85 -16.11 22.07
N LYS A 153 -28.15 -17.08 22.65
CA LYS A 153 -28.08 -17.28 24.09
C LYS A 153 -27.21 -16.16 24.67
N LYS A 154 -27.77 -15.44 25.66
CA LYS A 154 -27.04 -14.42 26.42
C LYS A 154 -25.85 -15.08 27.12
N ILE A 155 -24.64 -14.65 26.76
CA ILE A 155 -23.39 -15.12 27.36
C ILE A 155 -23.25 -14.42 28.71
N GLU A 156 -23.41 -15.14 29.83
CA GLU A 156 -23.30 -14.54 31.17
C GLU A 156 -21.86 -14.48 31.68
N VAL A 157 -20.93 -15.21 31.07
CA VAL A 157 -19.50 -15.14 31.39
C VAL A 157 -18.71 -15.36 30.10
N ALA A 158 -18.00 -14.32 29.65
CA ALA A 158 -17.03 -14.49 28.58
C ALA A 158 -15.96 -15.50 29.06
N PRO A 159 -15.68 -16.58 28.32
CA PRO A 159 -14.51 -17.40 28.65
C PRO A 159 -13.27 -16.49 28.62
N PRO A 160 -12.31 -16.67 29.53
CA PRO A 160 -11.09 -15.90 29.50
C PRO A 160 -10.40 -16.18 28.16
N VAL A 161 -10.53 -15.25 27.22
CA VAL A 161 -9.73 -15.26 26.01
C VAL A 161 -8.28 -15.23 26.49
N PRO A 162 -7.43 -16.19 26.09
CA PRO A 162 -6.02 -16.10 26.39
C PRO A 162 -5.54 -14.77 25.81
N SER A 163 -5.10 -13.86 26.68
CA SER A 163 -4.43 -12.64 26.29
C SER A 163 -3.10 -13.04 25.66
N VAL A 164 -3.14 -13.41 24.39
CA VAL A 164 -1.93 -13.46 23.58
C VAL A 164 -1.45 -12.03 23.49
N ASP A 165 -0.26 -11.78 24.02
CA ASP A 165 0.48 -10.53 23.83
C ASP A 165 0.77 -10.36 22.34
N HIS A 166 -0.22 -9.88 21.58
CA HIS A 166 -0.09 -9.58 20.18
C HIS A 166 -0.36 -8.09 19.98
N ASP A 167 0.57 -7.45 19.30
CA ASP A 167 0.65 -6.00 19.10
C ASP A 167 -0.37 -5.47 18.05
N GLY A 168 -1.48 -6.20 17.87
CA GLY A 168 -2.51 -5.98 16.84
C GLY A 168 -3.92 -6.02 17.44
N SER A 169 -4.94 -5.74 16.63
CA SER A 169 -6.33 -5.76 17.10
C SER A 169 -6.75 -7.14 17.59
N ALA A 170 -7.60 -7.17 18.63
CA ALA A 170 -8.06 -8.40 19.28
C ALA A 170 -8.78 -9.39 18.33
N TRP A 171 -9.19 -8.93 17.15
CA TRP A 171 -9.86 -9.76 16.14
C TRP A 171 -8.87 -10.45 15.17
N ASN A 172 -7.60 -10.03 15.17
CA ASN A 172 -6.57 -10.51 14.25
C ASN A 172 -5.68 -11.58 14.90
N HIS A 173 -6.29 -12.69 15.30
CA HIS A 173 -5.57 -13.81 15.91
C HIS A 173 -4.56 -14.49 14.97
N ALA A 174 -4.74 -14.36 13.65
CA ALA A 174 -3.87 -14.99 12.64
C ALA A 174 -2.62 -14.17 12.30
N GLY A 175 -2.43 -12.99 12.91
CA GLY A 175 -1.29 -12.12 12.63
C GLY A 175 -1.27 -11.57 11.20
N THR A 176 -2.45 -11.41 10.60
CA THR A 176 -2.64 -10.84 9.26
C THR A 176 -2.21 -9.37 9.25
N PHE A 177 -1.88 -8.81 8.08
CA PHE A 177 -1.55 -7.38 7.96
C PHE A 177 -2.68 -6.48 8.52
N GLU A 178 -2.34 -5.58 9.44
CA GLU A 178 -3.22 -4.50 9.92
C GLU A 178 -2.48 -3.16 9.76
N GLN A 179 -3.14 -2.14 9.24
CA GLN A 179 -2.59 -0.79 9.11
C GLN A 179 -3.51 0.22 9.78
N ARG A 180 -2.93 1.12 10.57
CA ARG A 180 -3.63 2.26 11.17
C ARG A 180 -3.04 3.54 10.63
N ASP A 181 -3.86 4.33 9.94
CA ASP A 181 -3.49 5.67 9.50
C ASP A 181 -3.57 6.65 10.68
N LEU A 182 -2.43 7.30 10.96
CA LEU A 182 -2.25 8.29 12.01
C LEU A 182 -1.69 9.59 11.45
N THR A 183 -1.86 9.83 10.15
CA THR A 183 -1.36 11.01 9.45
C THR A 183 -1.88 12.30 10.09
N LYS A 184 -3.19 12.38 10.37
CA LYS A 184 -3.79 13.58 10.98
C LYS A 184 -3.26 13.88 12.38
N TRP A 185 -3.21 12.84 13.22
CA TRP A 185 -2.67 12.95 14.57
C TRP A 185 -1.21 13.41 14.54
N SER A 186 -0.42 12.84 13.63
CA SER A 186 1.01 13.15 13.50
C SER A 186 1.23 14.59 13.04
N GLN A 187 0.46 15.06 12.06
CA GLN A 187 0.51 16.44 11.60
C GLN A 187 0.16 17.41 12.73
N ASP A 188 -0.94 17.18 13.44
CA ASP A 188 -1.35 18.08 14.51
C ASP A 188 -0.33 18.08 15.65
N ARG A 189 0.23 16.91 16.00
CA ARG A 189 1.24 16.79 17.04
C ARG A 189 2.56 17.44 16.69
N LEU A 190 3.04 17.28 15.45
CA LEU A 190 4.26 17.95 14.98
C LEU A 190 4.09 19.47 14.98
N LYS A 191 2.94 20.00 14.55
CA LYS A 191 2.64 21.44 14.62
C LYS A 191 2.70 21.96 16.07
N GLU A 192 2.15 21.20 17.01
CA GLU A 192 2.17 21.56 18.43
C GLU A 192 3.59 21.55 19.01
N LEU A 193 4.37 20.50 18.74
CA LEU A 193 5.74 20.36 19.26
C LEU A 193 6.71 21.39 18.67
N LEU A 194 6.49 21.79 17.42
CA LEU A 194 7.29 22.77 16.70
C LEU A 194 6.79 24.22 16.91
N ALA A 195 5.70 24.42 17.64
CA ALA A 195 5.24 25.75 18.00
C ALA A 195 6.16 26.39 19.06
N ASN A 196 6.39 27.69 18.95
CA ASN A 196 7.12 28.50 19.94
C ASN A 196 8.57 28.02 20.19
N LEU A 197 9.28 27.64 19.14
CA LEU A 197 10.69 27.28 19.25
C LEU A 197 11.56 28.55 19.33
N GLU A 198 12.25 28.71 20.46
CA GLU A 198 13.20 29.79 20.67
C GLU A 198 14.59 29.21 20.97
N PHE A 199 15.61 29.73 20.28
CA PHE A 199 17.00 29.39 20.53
C PHE A 199 17.80 30.65 20.85
N ALA A 200 18.33 30.72 22.06
CA ALA A 200 19.23 31.79 22.48
C ALA A 200 20.67 31.49 22.01
N SER A 201 21.18 32.31 21.09
CA SER A 201 22.62 32.38 20.77
C SER A 201 23.33 33.35 21.71
N HIS A 202 24.65 33.50 21.56
CA HIS A 202 25.43 34.40 22.41
C HIS A 202 25.08 35.87 22.15
N SER A 203 24.77 36.26 20.90
CA SER A 203 24.51 37.66 20.54
C SER A 203 23.08 37.98 20.07
N PHE A 204 22.22 36.98 19.85
CA PHE A 204 20.82 37.17 19.44
C PHE A 204 19.97 35.94 19.81
N THR A 205 18.65 36.07 19.73
CA THR A 205 17.72 34.95 19.92
C THR A 205 17.01 34.66 18.62
N ILE A 206 17.01 33.41 18.16
CA ILE A 206 16.25 32.99 16.98
C ILE A 206 14.89 32.49 17.44
N ARG A 207 13.83 33.06 16.87
CA ARG A 207 12.47 32.56 16.98
C ARG A 207 12.10 31.84 15.71
N ALA A 208 11.80 30.57 15.84
CA ALA A 208 11.17 29.78 14.80
C ALA A 208 9.65 30.06 14.82
N GLY A 209 9.14 30.43 13.65
CA GLY A 209 7.72 30.69 13.41
C GLY A 209 6.93 29.42 13.14
N GLU A 210 5.71 29.59 12.65
CA GLU A 210 4.80 28.50 12.35
C GLU A 210 5.31 27.60 11.21
N VAL A 211 5.01 26.31 11.31
CA VAL A 211 5.29 25.31 10.29
C VAL A 211 4.36 25.52 9.08
N LYS A 212 4.94 25.72 7.90
CA LYS A 212 4.23 25.85 6.61
C LYS A 212 4.46 24.62 5.74
N ASP A 213 3.53 24.39 4.81
CA ASP A 213 3.61 23.35 3.78
C ASP A 213 3.95 21.96 4.32
N MET A 214 3.27 21.51 5.38
CA MET A 214 3.49 20.16 5.89
C MET A 214 2.79 19.13 5.02
N THR A 215 3.59 18.27 4.41
CA THR A 215 3.17 17.21 3.49
C THR A 215 3.79 15.89 3.93
N GLY A 216 3.02 14.81 3.89
CA GLY A 216 3.51 13.50 4.32
C GLY A 216 2.43 12.63 4.92
N ASP A 217 2.79 11.41 5.27
CA ASP A 217 1.92 10.40 5.84
C ASP A 217 2.57 9.65 7.01
N ALA A 218 1.72 9.14 7.90
CA ALA A 218 2.15 8.32 9.03
C ALA A 218 1.17 7.18 9.24
N SER A 219 1.67 5.94 9.25
CA SER A 219 0.87 4.77 9.52
C SER A 219 1.62 3.71 10.33
N ILE A 220 0.89 3.05 11.22
CA ILE A 220 1.40 1.92 12.00
C ILE A 220 0.93 0.63 11.33
N CYS A 221 1.89 -0.16 10.86
CA CYS A 221 1.64 -1.45 10.22
C CYS A 221 1.99 -2.59 11.19
N VAL A 222 1.04 -3.47 11.49
CA VAL A 222 1.26 -4.69 12.25
C VAL A 222 1.36 -5.85 11.27
N VAL A 223 2.54 -6.46 11.19
CA VAL A 223 2.79 -7.61 10.30
C VAL A 223 3.41 -8.73 11.12
N ARG A 224 2.78 -9.91 11.11
CA ARG A 224 3.26 -11.09 11.86
C ARG A 224 3.51 -10.78 13.36
N GLY A 225 2.63 -9.98 13.96
CA GLY A 225 2.72 -9.60 15.37
C GLY A 225 3.77 -8.54 15.72
N LYS A 226 4.48 -7.97 14.74
CA LYS A 226 5.43 -6.86 14.96
C LYS A 226 4.85 -5.55 14.42
N LYS A 227 4.79 -4.52 15.26
CA LYS A 227 4.51 -3.14 14.84
C LYS A 227 5.69 -2.57 14.05
N ARG A 228 5.35 -1.87 12.98
CA ARG A 228 6.25 -1.06 12.14
C ARG A 228 5.67 0.35 12.10
N PHE A 229 6.44 1.30 12.59
CA PHE A 229 6.09 2.72 12.61
C PHE A 229 6.66 3.35 11.35
N LEU A 230 5.78 3.66 10.39
CA LEU A 230 6.16 4.27 9.12
C LEU A 230 5.66 5.70 9.13
N PHE A 231 6.57 6.66 8.97
CA PHE A 231 6.21 8.04 8.74
C PHE A 231 7.23 8.68 7.82
N ASP A 232 6.75 9.64 7.04
CA ASP A 232 7.54 10.49 6.17
C ASP A 232 6.87 11.86 6.14
N PHE A 233 7.58 12.89 6.57
CA PHE A 233 7.08 14.27 6.55
C PHE A 233 8.11 15.24 5.97
N GLY A 234 7.65 16.10 5.08
CA GLY A 234 8.35 17.30 4.64
C GLY A 234 7.62 18.56 5.08
N PHE A 235 8.36 19.57 5.56
CA PHE A 235 7.76 20.86 5.95
C PHE A 235 8.77 22.01 5.89
N LYS A 236 8.25 23.24 5.95
CA LYS A 236 9.04 24.48 5.91
C LYS A 236 8.83 25.26 7.19
N LEU A 237 9.91 25.78 7.76
CA LEU A 237 9.89 26.59 8.96
C LEU A 237 10.52 27.95 8.68
N GLU A 238 9.78 29.02 8.92
CA GLU A 238 10.31 30.39 8.83
C GLU A 238 10.92 30.78 10.17
N TRP A 239 12.03 31.50 10.18
CA TRP A 239 12.68 31.94 11.41
C TRP A 239 13.12 33.40 11.33
N GLU A 240 13.18 34.03 12.50
CA GLU A 240 13.60 35.41 12.67
C GLU A 240 14.56 35.55 13.85
N ALA A 241 15.70 36.21 13.62
CA ALA A 241 16.67 36.57 14.65
C ALA A 241 16.27 37.89 15.32
N VAL A 242 15.70 37.77 16.52
CA VAL A 242 15.37 38.89 17.39
C VAL A 242 16.66 39.57 17.85
N GLY A 243 16.74 40.89 17.65
CA GLY A 243 17.89 41.73 18.01
C GLY A 243 18.69 42.25 16.79
N LYS A 244 18.74 41.49 15.69
CA LYS A 244 19.44 41.91 14.46
C LYS A 244 18.56 41.94 13.21
N GLY A 245 17.36 41.36 13.26
CA GLY A 245 16.37 41.43 12.19
C GLY A 245 16.68 40.53 10.97
N TYR A 246 17.51 39.50 11.15
CA TYR A 246 17.73 38.50 10.10
C TYR A 246 16.54 37.56 10.00
N LYS A 247 16.18 37.17 8.78
CA LYS A 247 15.07 36.25 8.51
C LYS A 247 15.51 35.20 7.51
N GLY A 248 14.87 34.05 7.57
CA GLY A 248 15.11 32.97 6.64
C GLY A 248 14.07 31.87 6.74
N LYS A 249 14.26 30.84 5.91
CA LYS A 249 13.43 29.64 5.87
C LYS A 249 14.31 28.40 5.93
N VAL A 250 13.90 27.42 6.70
CA VAL A 250 14.49 26.09 6.75
C VAL A 250 13.49 25.12 6.16
N HIS A 251 13.91 24.36 5.15
CA HIS A 251 13.16 23.27 4.58
C HIS A 251 13.68 21.95 5.15
N PHE A 252 12.79 21.17 5.73
CA PHE A 252 13.05 19.82 6.21
C PHE A 252 12.45 18.86 5.19
N HIS A 253 13.31 18.17 4.45
CA HIS A 253 12.94 17.12 3.52
C HIS A 253 13.07 15.77 4.23
N ASP A 254 12.11 14.89 3.95
CA ASP A 254 12.15 13.47 4.30
C ASP A 254 12.43 13.19 5.79
N ILE A 255 11.66 13.83 6.68
CA ILE A 255 11.70 13.51 8.11
C ILE A 255 11.05 12.13 8.33
N SER A 256 11.90 11.12 8.43
CA SER A 256 11.54 9.72 8.66
C SER A 256 12.24 9.14 9.92
N ASN A 257 12.13 7.81 10.13
CA ASN A 257 12.81 7.15 11.26
C ASN A 257 14.33 7.01 11.06
N ASP A 258 14.81 7.13 9.81
CA ASP A 258 16.18 6.73 9.45
C ASP A 258 17.24 7.75 9.92
N GLY A 259 16.84 8.95 10.33
CA GLY A 259 17.73 9.99 10.85
C GLY A 259 18.58 10.70 9.79
N ASP A 260 18.47 10.32 8.52
CA ASP A 260 19.15 10.95 7.39
C ASP A 260 18.29 12.09 6.81
N TYR A 261 18.23 13.19 7.56
CA TYR A 261 17.37 14.33 7.22
C TYR A 261 18.05 15.29 6.24
N GLU A 262 17.40 15.56 5.12
CA GLU A 262 17.83 16.58 4.17
C GLU A 262 17.31 17.97 4.60
N ILE A 263 18.18 18.81 5.17
CA ILE A 263 17.79 20.13 5.68
C ILE A 263 18.42 21.25 4.84
N GLU A 264 17.60 22.04 4.15
CA GLU A 264 18.04 23.18 3.35
C GLU A 264 17.71 24.51 4.06
N CYS A 265 18.74 25.33 4.33
CA CYS A 265 18.57 26.66 4.91
C CYS A 265 18.74 27.76 3.86
N LYS A 266 17.72 28.61 3.73
CA LYS A 266 17.72 29.81 2.90
C LYS A 266 17.67 31.07 3.76
N TYR A 267 18.62 31.97 3.54
CA TYR A 267 18.68 33.28 4.20
C TYR A 267 18.08 34.35 3.29
N GLU A 268 17.23 35.24 3.81
CA GLU A 268 16.72 36.37 3.02
C GLU A 268 17.79 37.46 2.85
N LYS A 269 18.54 37.74 3.93
CA LYS A 269 19.67 38.67 3.93
C LYS A 269 20.82 38.09 4.73
N ARG A 270 21.98 38.00 4.09
CA ARG A 270 23.20 37.57 4.77
C ARG A 270 23.81 38.75 5.54
N PRO A 271 24.20 38.57 6.82
CA PRO A 271 24.95 39.59 7.56
C PRO A 271 26.25 39.98 6.84
N ALA A 272 26.57 41.27 6.84
CA ALA A 272 27.79 41.81 6.24
C ALA A 272 29.04 41.51 7.07
N ASN A 273 28.89 41.39 8.40
CA ASN A 273 29.98 41.07 9.32
C ASN A 273 30.27 39.57 9.30
N ALA A 274 31.52 39.20 9.07
CA ALA A 274 31.94 37.79 8.94
C ALA A 274 31.73 36.98 10.23
N LEU A 275 31.96 37.57 11.41
CA LEU A 275 31.75 36.91 12.71
C LEU A 275 30.27 36.64 12.98
N GLU A 276 29.40 37.62 12.72
CA GLU A 276 27.95 37.46 12.88
C GLU A 276 27.38 36.48 11.85
N ALA A 277 27.96 36.43 10.65
CA ALA A 277 27.61 35.44 9.63
C ALA A 277 27.98 34.02 10.04
N ALA A 278 29.12 33.84 10.71
CA ALA A 278 29.54 32.55 11.24
C ALA A 278 28.62 32.09 12.38
N GLU A 279 28.34 32.97 13.36
CA GLU A 279 27.43 32.67 14.47
C GLU A 279 26.01 32.35 13.98
N LEU A 280 25.48 33.13 13.02
CA LEU A 280 24.17 32.87 12.42
C LEU A 280 24.12 31.54 11.66
N ARG A 281 25.20 31.21 10.94
CA ARG A 281 25.30 29.92 10.24
C ARG A 281 25.33 28.76 11.23
N GLU A 282 26.07 28.88 12.34
CA GLU A 282 26.14 27.86 13.37
C GLU A 282 24.80 27.68 14.10
N ALA A 283 24.06 28.77 14.30
CA ALA A 283 22.77 28.74 14.96
C ALA A 283 21.61 28.25 14.08
N VAL A 284 21.73 28.32 12.74
CA VAL A 284 20.63 27.97 11.80
C VAL A 284 20.95 26.80 10.87
N ALA A 285 22.18 26.68 10.37
CA ALA A 285 22.52 25.75 9.28
C ALA A 285 23.29 24.50 9.72
N VAL A 286 23.59 24.37 11.01
CA VAL A 286 24.32 23.22 11.55
C VAL A 286 23.34 22.31 12.27
N GLN A 287 23.27 21.03 11.88
CA GLN A 287 22.35 20.07 12.49
C GLN A 287 22.67 19.78 13.96
N THR A 288 23.93 19.94 14.37
CA THR A 288 24.40 19.63 15.74
C THR A 288 24.14 20.75 16.75
N SER A 289 23.71 21.94 16.31
CA SER A 289 23.52 23.11 17.18
C SER A 289 22.37 24.00 16.71
N GLY A 290 21.84 24.82 17.61
CA GLY A 290 20.88 25.86 17.23
C GLY A 290 19.47 25.36 16.94
N VAL A 291 18.80 26.03 16.00
CA VAL A 291 17.38 25.81 15.69
C VAL A 291 17.16 24.43 15.07
N GLN A 292 18.05 23.96 14.20
CA GLN A 292 17.92 22.63 13.61
C GLN A 292 17.97 21.54 14.69
N LYS A 293 18.96 21.60 15.60
CA LYS A 293 19.04 20.66 16.71
C LYS A 293 17.77 20.66 17.55
N LEU A 294 17.26 21.84 17.89
CA LEU A 294 16.04 21.95 18.69
C LEU A 294 14.84 21.32 17.96
N VAL A 295 14.72 21.52 16.65
CA VAL A 295 13.69 20.86 15.83
C VAL A 295 13.89 19.34 15.84
N LEU A 296 15.11 18.85 15.67
CA LEU A 296 15.42 17.42 15.72
C LEU A 296 15.13 16.79 17.09
N ASP A 297 15.39 17.50 18.18
CA ASP A 297 15.04 17.05 19.53
C ASP A 297 13.51 16.93 19.70
N ARG A 298 12.73 17.86 19.12
CA ARG A 298 11.26 17.77 19.09
C ARG A 298 10.75 16.66 18.19
N VAL A 299 11.39 16.42 17.05
CA VAL A 299 11.10 15.26 16.18
C VAL A 299 11.40 13.97 16.92
N ALA A 300 12.50 13.88 17.67
CA ALA A 300 12.82 12.71 18.48
C ALA A 300 11.77 12.47 19.59
N GLN A 301 11.26 13.54 20.22
CA GLN A 301 10.13 13.44 21.15
C GLN A 301 8.88 12.90 20.45
N TYR A 302 8.55 13.44 19.26
CA TYR A 302 7.44 12.92 18.44
C TYR A 302 7.62 11.43 18.13
N VAL A 303 8.82 10.98 17.75
CA VAL A 303 9.10 9.57 17.47
C VAL A 303 8.84 8.69 18.70
N GLN A 304 9.25 9.12 19.90
CA GLN A 304 8.99 8.38 21.13
C GLN A 304 7.48 8.28 21.42
N GLU A 305 6.74 9.37 21.25
CA GLU A 305 5.29 9.39 21.43
C GLU A 305 4.56 8.55 20.38
N TYR A 306 5.02 8.59 19.13
CA TYR A 306 4.47 7.81 18.03
C TYR A 306 4.70 6.31 18.22
N GLN A 307 5.87 5.93 18.74
CA GLN A 307 6.20 4.54 19.09
C GLN A 307 5.40 4.01 20.30
N ALA A 308 4.84 4.90 21.12
CA ALA A 308 4.03 4.53 22.26
C ALA A 308 2.56 4.23 21.92
N LEU A 309 2.13 4.42 20.66
CA LEU A 309 0.78 4.12 20.16
C LEU A 309 0.60 2.63 19.77
#